data_AF-A0A7G1KM10-F1
#
_entry.id   AF-A0A7G1KM10-F1
#
_cell.length_a   1.000
_cell.length_b   1.000
_cell.length_c   1.000
_cell.angle_alpha   90.00
_cell.angle_beta   90.00
_cell.angle_gamma   90.00
#
_symmetry.space_group_name_H-M   'P 1'
#
loop_
_entity.id
_entity.type
_entity.pdbx_description
1 polymer ?
#
loop_
_entity_poly.entity_id
_entity_poly.type
_entity_poly.pdbx_seq_one_letter_code
_entity_poly.pdbx_strand_id
1 'polypeptide(L)'
;MGDDDQLGFAIEFDEKTQAFLEWVEPALMESKVRAFLTDTVPGIADYASDAWWASPLLVRILEAAVDRFGDWAGFLSPDQRECADQLVRFLGECCLRQHPGMAWANRPADAACPPLYADFGPVVHFPESGAGEAPVSLAEELFMKNYGPRMVEYSIQKAGTAV
;
A
#
# COMPACT_ATOMS: atom_id res chain seq x y z
N MET A 1 -47.50 -5.89 19.47
CA MET A 1 -47.83 -5.25 18.19
C MET A 1 -46.77 -4.17 18.03
N GLY A 2 -45.57 -4.44 17.55
CA GLY A 2 -45.04 -5.42 16.60
C GLY A 2 -43.96 -4.59 15.87
N ASP A 3 -42.78 -4.54 16.46
CA ASP A 3 -41.58 -5.34 16.17
C ASP A 3 -40.56 -4.40 15.51
N ASP A 4 -39.55 -4.07 16.31
CA ASP A 4 -38.30 -3.40 15.97
C ASP A 4 -37.45 -4.30 15.08
N ASP A 5 -37.88 -4.57 13.85
CA ASP A 5 -37.00 -5.15 12.83
C ASP A 5 -36.37 -4.03 12.02
N GLN A 6 -35.49 -3.29 12.70
CA GLN A 6 -34.47 -2.49 12.06
C GLN A 6 -33.59 -3.47 11.26
N LEU A 7 -33.87 -3.56 9.96
CA LEU A 7 -33.16 -4.38 8.97
C LEU A 7 -31.65 -4.07 9.00
N GLY A 8 -30.93 -4.75 9.89
CA GLY A 8 -29.50 -4.94 9.79
C GLY A 8 -29.24 -5.87 8.62
N PHE A 9 -29.24 -5.34 7.41
CA PHE A 9 -28.73 -6.06 6.25
C PHE A 9 -27.27 -6.41 6.54
N ALA A 10 -27.03 -7.66 6.93
CA ALA A 10 -25.70 -8.24 6.84
C ALA A 10 -25.33 -8.20 5.36
N ILE A 11 -24.52 -7.21 4.97
CA ILE A 11 -23.98 -7.14 3.61
C ILE A 11 -23.00 -8.31 3.50
N GLU A 12 -23.44 -9.41 2.90
CA GLU A 12 -22.56 -10.52 2.54
C GLU A 12 -21.68 -10.07 1.37
N PHE A 13 -20.40 -9.87 1.67
CA PHE A 13 -19.39 -9.63 0.65
C PHE A 13 -18.88 -10.97 0.13
N ASP A 14 -18.51 -11.04 -1.15
CA ASP A 14 -17.79 -12.20 -1.68
C ASP A 14 -16.42 -12.33 -0.99
N GLU A 15 -15.84 -13.53 -1.01
CA GLU A 15 -14.58 -13.86 -0.32
C GLU A 15 -13.44 -12.90 -0.66
N LYS A 16 -13.36 -12.41 -1.91
CA LYS A 16 -12.29 -11.50 -2.36
C LYS A 16 -12.50 -10.08 -1.84
N THR A 17 -13.76 -9.63 -1.85
CA THR A 17 -14.12 -8.34 -1.26
C THR A 17 -13.89 -8.37 0.25
N GLN A 18 -14.25 -9.45 0.94
CA GLN A 18 -13.99 -9.60 2.37
C GLN A 18 -12.48 -9.61 2.67
N ALA A 19 -11.68 -10.39 1.93
CA ALA A 19 -10.23 -10.43 2.11
C ALA A 19 -9.59 -9.04 1.93
N PHE A 20 -10.06 -8.26 0.96
CA PHE A 20 -9.62 -6.88 0.79
C PHE A 20 -10.03 -5.99 1.97
N LEU A 21 -11.28 -6.07 2.43
CA LEU A 21 -11.78 -5.25 3.55
C LEU A 21 -11.02 -5.54 4.86
N GLU A 22 -10.73 -6.82 5.12
CA GLU A 22 -9.85 -7.22 6.24
C GLU A 22 -8.43 -6.70 6.03
N TRP A 23 -7.91 -6.76 4.80
CA TRP A 23 -6.60 -6.25 4.48
C TRP A 23 -6.51 -4.73 4.70
N VAL A 24 -7.50 -3.92 4.32
CA VAL A 24 -7.52 -2.45 4.52
C VAL A 24 -8.04 -1.99 5.87
N GLU A 25 -8.24 -2.90 6.83
CA GLU A 25 -8.68 -2.54 8.18
C GLU A 25 -7.72 -1.49 8.79
N PRO A 26 -8.21 -0.33 9.29
CA PRO A 26 -7.33 0.77 9.67
C PRO A 26 -6.29 0.43 10.74
N ALA A 27 -6.64 -0.36 11.75
CA ALA A 27 -5.69 -0.74 12.79
C ALA A 27 -4.62 -1.69 12.23
N LEU A 28 -4.99 -2.58 11.31
CA LEU A 28 -4.04 -3.42 10.59
C LEU A 28 -3.11 -2.58 9.69
N MET A 29 -3.64 -1.61 8.95
CA MET A 29 -2.83 -0.69 8.12
C MET A 29 -1.78 0.04 8.95
N GLU A 30 -2.20 0.69 10.03
CA GLU A 30 -1.29 1.35 10.95
C GLU A 30 -0.25 0.38 11.50
N SER A 31 -0.67 -0.78 12.00
CA SER A 31 0.24 -1.75 12.60
C SER A 31 1.29 -2.25 11.61
N LYS A 32 0.92 -2.48 10.35
CA LYS A 32 1.83 -2.97 9.30
C LYS A 32 2.80 -1.89 8.85
N VAL A 33 2.34 -0.64 8.70
CA VAL A 33 3.23 0.49 8.38
C VAL A 33 4.19 0.78 9.55
N ARG A 34 3.71 0.67 10.79
CA ARG A 34 4.59 0.77 11.96
C ARG A 34 5.65 -0.33 11.95
N ALA A 35 5.26 -1.59 11.76
CA ALA A 35 6.18 -2.73 11.67
C ALA A 35 7.19 -2.57 10.52
N PHE A 36 6.77 -1.99 9.39
CA PHE A 36 7.69 -1.67 8.31
C PHE A 36 8.82 -0.76 8.81
N LEU A 37 8.47 0.36 9.46
CA LEU A 37 9.43 1.37 9.92
C LEU A 37 10.27 0.90 11.12
N THR A 38 9.77 0.02 11.97
CA THR A 38 10.48 -0.43 13.17
C THR A 38 11.26 -1.72 12.98
N ASP A 39 10.78 -2.63 12.15
CA ASP A 39 11.31 -4.01 12.08
C ASP A 39 11.93 -4.29 10.71
N THR A 40 11.32 -3.81 9.62
CA THR A 40 11.80 -4.07 8.26
C THR A 40 12.90 -3.09 7.84
N VAL A 41 12.74 -1.80 8.13
CA VAL A 41 13.72 -0.74 7.84
C VAL A 41 14.02 0.13 9.08
N PRO A 42 14.57 -0.47 10.16
CA PRO A 42 14.73 0.19 11.45
C PRO A 42 15.63 1.43 11.41
N GLY A 43 15.31 2.41 12.26
CA GLY A 43 16.21 3.52 12.61
C GLY A 43 16.22 4.70 11.66
N ILE A 44 15.28 4.75 10.69
CA ILE A 44 15.21 5.82 9.70
C ILE A 44 14.18 6.89 10.08
N ALA A 45 13.00 6.47 10.52
CA ALA A 45 11.91 7.33 10.93
C ALA A 45 11.08 6.68 12.04
N ASP A 46 10.52 7.50 12.92
CA ASP A 46 9.49 7.09 13.87
C ASP A 46 8.09 7.25 13.25
N TYR A 47 7.23 6.25 13.44
CA TYR A 47 5.88 6.26 12.87
C TYR A 47 5.02 7.45 13.37
N ALA A 48 5.15 7.83 14.64
CA ALA A 48 4.28 8.77 15.31
C ALA A 48 4.77 10.22 15.24
N SER A 49 6.09 10.45 15.31
CA SER A 49 6.65 11.80 15.32
C SER A 49 7.07 12.34 13.97
N ASP A 50 7.38 11.47 13.01
CA ASP A 50 8.02 11.87 11.77
C ASP A 50 7.06 11.89 10.57
N ALA A 51 7.30 12.81 9.64
CA ALA A 51 6.64 12.84 8.34
C ALA A 51 7.28 11.83 7.38
N TRP A 52 7.27 10.54 7.74
CA TRP A 52 7.91 9.46 6.97
C TRP A 52 7.39 9.32 5.53
N TRP A 53 6.19 9.80 5.26
CA TRP A 53 5.56 9.80 3.94
C TRP A 53 6.07 10.93 3.03
N ALA A 54 6.98 11.78 3.49
CA ALA A 54 7.47 12.94 2.76
C ALA A 54 9.01 12.96 2.68
N SER A 55 9.52 13.69 1.69
CA SER A 55 10.94 13.95 1.55
C SER A 55 11.48 14.73 2.75
N PRO A 56 12.72 14.47 3.22
CA PRO A 56 13.69 13.52 2.67
C PRO A 56 13.58 12.10 3.24
N LEU A 57 12.73 11.88 4.24
CA LEU A 57 12.63 10.59 4.94
C LEU A 57 12.10 9.47 4.04
N LEU A 58 11.10 9.77 3.21
CA LEU A 58 10.56 8.81 2.24
C LEU A 58 11.67 8.19 1.38
N VAL A 59 12.55 9.00 0.81
CA VAL A 59 13.64 8.52 -0.04
C VAL A 59 14.59 7.61 0.73
N ARG A 60 14.97 7.99 1.96
CA ARG A 60 15.86 7.17 2.80
C ARG A 60 15.23 5.84 3.20
N ILE A 61 13.93 5.83 3.46
CA ILE A 61 13.16 4.62 3.75
C ILE A 61 13.15 3.70 2.53
N LEU A 62 12.93 4.24 1.34
CA LEU A 62 12.95 3.49 0.09
C LEU A 62 14.35 2.96 -0.26
N GLU A 63 15.41 3.73 0.01
CA GLU A 63 16.80 3.26 -0.12
C GLU A 63 17.06 2.04 0.79
N ALA A 64 16.63 2.11 2.05
CA ALA A 64 16.78 0.97 2.96
C ALA A 64 15.90 -0.22 2.59
N ALA A 65 14.73 0.00 1.99
CA ALA A 65 13.93 -1.07 1.44
C ALA A 65 14.68 -1.79 0.29
N VAL A 66 15.33 -1.03 -0.60
CA VAL A 66 16.19 -1.62 -1.65
C VAL A 66 17.31 -2.45 -1.03
N ASP A 67 18.00 -1.95 -0.01
CA ASP A 67 19.05 -2.72 0.67
C ASP A 67 18.50 -3.99 1.35
N ARG A 68 17.29 -3.91 1.91
CA ARG A 68 16.63 -5.01 2.64
C ARG A 68 16.16 -6.14 1.73
N PHE A 69 15.64 -5.81 0.54
CA PHE A 69 15.09 -6.79 -0.42
C PHE A 69 16.11 -7.17 -1.51
N GLY A 70 17.09 -6.33 -1.78
CA GLY A 70 18.11 -6.50 -2.82
C GLY A 70 17.59 -6.19 -4.22
N ASP A 71 16.62 -6.98 -4.69
CA ASP A 71 15.99 -6.83 -6.00
C ASP A 71 14.52 -7.26 -6.00
N TRP A 72 13.88 -7.19 -7.17
CA TRP A 72 12.49 -7.60 -7.36
C TRP A 72 12.25 -9.08 -7.01
N ALA A 73 13.21 -9.96 -7.30
CA ALA A 73 13.06 -11.37 -6.99
C ALA A 73 13.14 -11.61 -5.47
N GLY A 74 14.01 -10.88 -4.76
CA GLY A 74 14.07 -10.88 -3.30
C GLY A 74 12.78 -10.35 -2.67
N PHE A 75 12.22 -9.27 -3.21
CA PHE A 75 10.93 -8.72 -2.80
C PHE A 75 9.78 -9.73 -2.96
N LEU A 76 9.74 -10.49 -4.08
CA LEU A 76 8.71 -11.50 -4.34
C LEU A 76 8.96 -12.85 -3.65
N SER A 77 10.08 -13.02 -2.94
CA SER A 77 10.41 -14.32 -2.34
C SER A 77 9.42 -14.69 -1.21
N PRO A 78 9.06 -15.98 -1.06
CA PRO A 78 8.10 -16.40 -0.03
C PRO A 78 8.51 -16.01 1.40
N ASP A 79 9.81 -16.04 1.70
CA ASP A 79 10.36 -15.69 3.01
C ASP A 79 10.25 -14.19 3.33
N GLN A 80 10.03 -13.36 2.31
CA GLN A 80 9.89 -11.91 2.44
C GLN A 80 8.44 -11.43 2.32
N ARG A 81 7.48 -12.35 2.16
CA ARG A 81 6.08 -12.00 1.86
C ARG A 81 5.47 -11.01 2.85
N GLU A 82 5.72 -11.19 4.14
CA GLU A 82 5.22 -10.30 5.19
C GLU A 82 5.87 -8.91 5.12
N CYS A 83 7.19 -8.83 4.95
CA CYS A 83 7.89 -7.55 4.76
C CYS A 83 7.47 -6.85 3.45
N ALA A 84 7.19 -7.62 2.39
CA ALA A 84 6.73 -7.10 1.11
C ALA A 84 5.30 -6.51 1.22
N ASP A 85 4.39 -7.19 1.92
CA ASP A 85 3.06 -6.68 2.25
C ASP A 85 3.13 -5.33 3.01
N GLN A 86 4.02 -5.27 4.00
CA GLN A 86 4.28 -4.05 4.76
C GLN A 86 4.76 -2.89 3.88
N LEU A 87 5.67 -3.14 2.92
CA LEU A 87 6.12 -2.12 1.96
C LEU A 87 4.98 -1.64 1.06
N VAL A 88 4.16 -2.55 0.53
CA VAL A 88 3.02 -2.19 -0.33
C VAL A 88 2.04 -1.27 0.41
N ARG A 89 1.73 -1.60 1.67
CA ARG A 89 0.88 -0.74 2.53
C ARG A 89 1.53 0.61 2.79
N PHE A 90 2.81 0.63 3.12
CA PHE A 90 3.57 1.86 3.31
C PHE A 90 3.51 2.77 2.07
N LEU A 91 3.70 2.22 0.87
CA LEU A 91 3.64 2.97 -0.38
C LEU A 91 2.26 3.58 -0.63
N GLY A 92 1.19 2.80 -0.43
CA GLY A 92 -0.18 3.33 -0.57
C GLY A 92 -0.54 4.38 0.47
N GLU A 93 -0.13 4.20 1.73
CA GLU A 93 -0.31 5.22 2.77
C GLU A 93 0.50 6.50 2.48
N CYS A 94 1.66 6.40 1.82
CA CYS A 94 2.37 7.57 1.33
C CYS A 94 1.53 8.36 0.32
N CYS A 95 0.87 7.67 -0.62
CA CYS A 95 -0.04 8.32 -1.57
C CYS A 95 -1.23 8.98 -0.85
N LEU A 96 -1.91 8.28 0.05
CA LEU A 96 -3.06 8.81 0.79
C LEU A 96 -2.71 10.06 1.61
N ARG A 97 -1.54 10.05 2.26
CA ARG A 97 -1.08 11.20 3.07
C ARG A 97 -0.64 12.39 2.22
N GLN A 98 -0.11 12.16 1.02
CA GLN A 98 0.27 13.25 0.11
C GLN A 98 -0.92 13.79 -0.70
N HIS A 99 -1.97 12.99 -0.91
CA HIS A 99 -3.13 13.33 -1.74
C HIS A 99 -4.45 13.19 -0.99
N PRO A 100 -4.85 14.21 -0.22
CA PRO A 100 -6.13 14.21 0.48
C PRO A 100 -7.30 13.95 -0.48
N GLY A 101 -8.15 12.98 -0.15
CA GLY A 101 -9.30 12.57 -0.96
C GLY A 101 -9.08 11.29 -1.77
N MET A 102 -7.85 10.77 -1.83
CA MET A 102 -7.64 9.39 -2.25
C MET A 102 -8.15 8.39 -1.19
N ALA A 103 -8.52 7.20 -1.65
CA ALA A 103 -8.90 6.08 -0.80
C ALA A 103 -8.39 4.76 -1.37
N TRP A 104 -8.19 3.78 -0.49
CA TRP A 104 -7.96 2.39 -0.88
C TRP A 104 -9.18 1.83 -1.62
N ALA A 105 -8.94 1.03 -2.64
CA ALA A 105 -9.96 0.21 -3.29
C ALA A 105 -9.40 -1.09 -3.85
N ASN A 106 -10.32 -2.01 -4.13
CA ASN A 106 -10.02 -3.26 -4.79
C ASN A 106 -10.28 -3.11 -6.29
N ARG A 107 -9.27 -3.36 -7.11
CA ARG A 107 -9.40 -3.49 -8.56
C ARG A 107 -8.93 -4.88 -8.98
N PRO A 108 -9.82 -5.89 -8.99
CA PRO A 108 -9.45 -7.28 -9.28
C PRO A 108 -8.91 -7.51 -10.70
N ALA A 109 -9.23 -6.63 -11.66
CA ALA A 109 -8.63 -6.68 -13.00
C ALA A 109 -7.12 -6.42 -12.97
N ASP A 110 -6.65 -5.68 -11.95
CA ASP A 110 -5.24 -5.40 -11.67
C ASP A 110 -4.67 -6.40 -10.65
N ALA A 111 -5.41 -7.46 -10.26
CA ALA A 111 -4.96 -8.54 -9.36
C ALA A 111 -3.85 -9.43 -9.97
N ALA A 112 -3.15 -8.93 -10.98
CA ALA A 112 -2.07 -9.60 -11.68
C ALA A 112 -0.71 -9.45 -10.98
N CYS A 113 -0.67 -9.38 -9.64
CA CYS A 113 0.60 -9.54 -8.91
C CYS A 113 0.67 -10.77 -7.99
N PRO A 114 0.47 -11.99 -8.52
CA PRO A 114 1.10 -13.15 -7.94
C PRO A 114 2.63 -12.94 -7.88
N PRO A 115 3.32 -13.35 -6.81
CA PRO A 115 2.82 -14.15 -5.69
C PRO A 115 2.22 -13.37 -4.50
N LEU A 116 2.27 -12.04 -4.46
CA LEU A 116 1.84 -11.28 -3.27
C LEU A 116 0.32 -11.35 -3.04
N TYR A 117 -0.45 -11.00 -4.06
CA TYR A 117 -1.90 -10.92 -4.00
C TYR A 117 -2.52 -11.74 -5.13
N ALA A 118 -3.22 -12.81 -4.78
CA ALA A 118 -3.94 -13.67 -5.72
C ALA A 118 -5.45 -13.36 -5.79
N ASP A 119 -5.98 -12.78 -4.71
CA ASP A 119 -7.42 -12.66 -4.50
C ASP A 119 -7.96 -11.26 -4.75
N PHE A 120 -7.14 -10.23 -4.59
CA PHE A 120 -7.52 -8.82 -4.77
C PHE A 120 -6.36 -8.00 -5.36
N GLY A 121 -6.67 -6.82 -5.90
CA GLY A 121 -5.70 -5.88 -6.47
C GLY A 121 -5.77 -4.55 -5.72
N PRO A 122 -4.92 -4.31 -4.70
CA PRO A 122 -5.00 -3.09 -3.92
C PRO A 122 -4.53 -1.89 -4.73
N VAL A 123 -5.37 -0.86 -4.83
CA VAL A 123 -5.05 0.42 -5.47
C VAL A 123 -5.46 1.58 -4.56
N VAL A 124 -4.81 2.71 -4.72
CA VAL A 124 -5.22 3.98 -4.12
C VAL A 124 -5.71 4.89 -5.23
N HIS A 125 -6.89 5.49 -5.09
CA HIS A 125 -7.46 6.33 -6.14
C HIS A 125 -8.37 7.42 -5.60
N PHE A 126 -8.61 8.45 -6.39
CA PHE A 126 -9.67 9.43 -6.13
C PHE A 126 -11.03 8.84 -6.52
N PRO A 127 -11.96 8.62 -5.57
CA PRO A 127 -13.25 7.97 -5.87
C PRO A 127 -14.07 8.66 -6.96
N GLU A 128 -13.93 9.99 -7.10
CA GLU A 128 -14.67 10.78 -8.09
C GLU A 128 -14.16 10.60 -9.52
N SER A 129 -12.85 10.44 -9.71
CA SER A 129 -12.23 10.39 -11.06
C SER A 129 -11.77 9.00 -11.47
N GLY A 130 -11.59 8.08 -10.50
CA GLY A 130 -10.97 6.77 -10.74
C GLY A 130 -9.46 6.79 -10.96
N ALA A 131 -8.85 7.99 -11.04
CA ALA A 131 -7.42 8.18 -11.21
C ALA A 131 -6.69 7.81 -9.91
N GLY A 132 -5.61 7.06 -10.03
CA GLY A 132 -4.95 6.47 -8.87
C GLY A 132 -3.63 5.81 -9.23
N GLU A 133 -3.13 5.03 -8.30
CA GLU A 133 -1.87 4.30 -8.40
C GLU A 133 -2.02 2.91 -7.78
N ALA A 134 -1.28 1.94 -8.30
CA ALA A 134 -1.17 0.62 -7.71
C ALA A 134 0.13 0.57 -6.90
N PRO A 135 0.09 0.44 -5.55
CA PRO A 135 1.31 0.47 -4.75
C PRO A 135 2.29 -0.68 -5.05
N VAL A 136 1.81 -1.76 -5.67
CA VAL A 136 2.66 -2.82 -6.20
C VAL A 136 3.47 -2.36 -7.42
N SER A 137 2.90 -1.55 -8.31
CA SER A 137 3.62 -0.94 -9.43
C SER A 137 4.71 0.00 -8.93
N LEU A 138 4.42 0.78 -7.87
CA LEU A 138 5.43 1.59 -7.18
C LEU A 138 6.56 0.72 -6.60
N ALA A 139 6.23 -0.44 -6.04
CA ALA A 139 7.24 -1.39 -5.57
C ALA A 139 8.06 -1.94 -6.75
N GLU A 140 7.45 -2.27 -7.88
CA GLU A 140 8.17 -2.73 -9.08
C GLU A 140 9.14 -1.65 -9.58
N GLU A 141 8.67 -0.41 -9.73
CA GLU A 141 9.48 0.76 -10.08
C GLU A 141 10.68 0.95 -9.15
N LEU A 142 10.52 0.68 -7.85
CA LEU A 142 11.62 0.77 -6.88
C LEU A 142 12.82 -0.11 -7.27
N PHE A 143 12.57 -1.28 -7.85
CA PHE A 143 13.61 -2.24 -8.23
C PHE A 143 13.95 -2.22 -9.73
N MET A 144 13.27 -1.39 -10.54
CA MET A 144 13.58 -1.25 -11.96
C MET A 144 14.93 -0.57 -12.19
N LYS A 145 15.66 -1.05 -13.20
CA LYS A 145 16.94 -0.46 -13.62
C LYS A 145 16.71 0.98 -14.07
N ASN A 146 17.39 1.93 -13.41
CA ASN A 146 17.34 3.39 -13.60
C ASN A 146 16.16 4.14 -12.96
N TYR A 147 15.30 3.48 -12.17
CA TYR A 147 14.21 4.15 -11.45
C TYR A 147 14.60 4.43 -10.00
N GLY A 148 14.35 3.46 -9.11
CA GLY A 148 14.76 3.54 -7.72
C GLY A 148 13.98 4.55 -6.88
N PRO A 149 14.47 4.85 -5.66
CA PRO A 149 13.77 5.62 -4.63
C PRO A 149 13.22 6.99 -5.10
N ARG A 150 13.99 7.72 -5.91
CA ARG A 150 13.60 9.05 -6.41
C ARG A 150 12.49 9.00 -7.44
N MET A 151 12.47 7.98 -8.28
CA MET A 151 11.37 7.80 -9.25
C MET A 151 10.08 7.41 -8.53
N VAL A 152 10.15 6.52 -7.55
CA VAL A 152 8.97 6.16 -6.74
C VAL A 152 8.44 7.37 -5.98
N GLU A 153 9.31 8.19 -5.37
CA GLU A 153 8.90 9.47 -4.78
C GLU A 153 8.17 10.37 -5.78
N TYR A 154 8.70 10.50 -7.00
CA TYR A 154 8.06 11.27 -8.06
C TYR A 154 6.70 10.70 -8.46
N SER A 155 6.59 9.38 -8.63
CA SER A 155 5.34 8.69 -8.95
C SER A 155 4.30 8.90 -7.84
N ILE A 156 4.69 8.80 -6.56
CA ILE A 156 3.82 9.12 -5.42
C ILE A 156 3.34 10.58 -5.50
N GLN A 157 4.21 11.55 -5.77
CA GLN A 157 3.83 12.96 -5.92
C GLN A 157 2.87 13.22 -7.10
N LYS A 158 2.87 12.33 -8.10
CA LYS A 158 2.02 12.42 -9.30
C LYS A 158 0.81 11.49 -9.26
N ALA A 159 0.64 10.69 -8.22
CA ALA A 159 -0.46 9.76 -8.09
C ALA A 159 -1.81 10.46 -8.32
N GLY A 160 -2.66 9.87 -9.16
CA GLY A 160 -3.98 10.42 -9.47
C GLY A 160 -4.00 11.68 -10.34
N THR A 161 -2.85 12.16 -10.82
CA THR A 161 -2.80 13.13 -11.92
C THR A 161 -2.79 12.38 -13.25
N ALA A 162 -3.70 12.74 -14.16
CA ALA A 162 -3.62 12.24 -15.53
C ALA A 162 -2.31 12.74 -16.16
N VAL A 163 -1.54 11.83 -16.74
CA VAL A 163 -0.33 12.15 -17.52
C VAL A 163 -0.73 12.73 -18.87
#